data_AF-A0AAN6R022-F1
#
_entry.id   AF-A0AAN6R022-F1
#
_cell.length_a   1.000
_cell.length_b   1.000
_cell.length_c   1.000
_cell.angle_alpha   90.00
_cell.angle_beta   90.00
_cell.angle_gamma   90.00
#
_symmetry.space_group_name_H-M   'P 1'
#
loop_
_entity.id
_entity.type
_entity.pdbx_description
1 polymer ?
#
loop_
_entity_poly.entity_id
_entity_poly.type
_entity_poly.pdbx_seq_one_letter_code
_entity_poly.pdbx_strand_id
1 'polypeptide(L)'
;MLSRRAVARHNGFPLPRRPLHHQSTRHIQTANVTDVDIARLASQPLHPLTLADLCKHGHPPLSEQALLNSANFTLSLLPARLAHRIQSLRSLPYIVVANPNVSKIHSNYVHSLSTLLPYASRRIETLKDEIAFTAVMADLVQTHNNTISILARGFLEARKYITALEVTRFLDEHLRARIGTRLIAEQHIALHFSSQPHNPLHSSAPPKNLEVEESSYIGVIVNALTRKPA
;
A
#
# COMPACT_ATOMS: atom_id res chain seq x y z
N MET A 1 -53.43 -13.36 46.70
CA MET A 1 -52.34 -13.74 47.62
C MET A 1 -51.09 -14.04 46.81
N LEU A 2 -49.98 -13.37 47.14
CA LEU A 2 -48.56 -13.79 47.02
C LEU A 2 -48.15 -14.57 45.76
N SER A 3 -47.22 -14.11 44.93
CA SER A 3 -45.76 -14.24 45.12
C SER A 3 -45.14 -14.13 43.71
N ARG A 4 -43.98 -13.56 43.37
CA ARG A 4 -42.84 -12.98 44.10
C ARG A 4 -42.04 -12.17 43.07
N ARG A 5 -41.69 -10.93 43.44
CA ARG A 5 -40.61 -10.14 42.82
C ARG A 5 -39.27 -10.82 43.09
N ALA A 6 -38.40 -10.89 42.09
CA ALA A 6 -36.96 -11.01 42.27
C ALA A 6 -36.31 -9.71 41.82
N VAL A 7 -35.93 -8.87 42.79
CA VAL A 7 -35.12 -7.67 42.60
C VAL A 7 -33.67 -8.10 42.80
N ALA A 8 -32.90 -8.20 41.73
CA ALA A 8 -31.44 -8.29 41.80
C ALA A 8 -30.87 -6.87 41.76
N ARG A 9 -30.14 -6.54 42.83
CA ARG A 9 -29.39 -5.30 43.02
C ARG A 9 -28.21 -5.25 42.04
N HIS A 10 -27.99 -4.12 41.38
CA HIS A 10 -26.63 -3.64 41.13
C HIS A 10 -26.57 -2.12 41.21
N ASN A 11 -25.84 -1.66 42.22
CA ASN A 11 -25.44 -0.28 42.42
C ASN A 11 -24.57 0.18 41.25
N GLY A 12 -24.92 1.34 40.71
CA GLY A 12 -24.14 2.02 39.67
C GLY A 12 -22.80 2.52 40.19
N PHE A 13 -21.78 2.33 39.35
CA PHE A 13 -20.60 3.19 39.28
C PHE A 13 -20.53 3.72 37.84
N PRO A 14 -20.61 5.05 37.60
CA PRO A 14 -20.41 5.58 36.27
C PRO A 14 -18.92 5.49 35.92
N LEU A 15 -18.57 4.60 34.99
CA LEU A 15 -17.23 4.60 34.39
C LEU A 15 -17.03 5.91 33.61
N PRO A 16 -15.90 6.61 33.79
CA PRO A 16 -15.61 7.79 32.99
C PRO A 16 -15.41 7.34 31.53
N ARG A 17 -16.29 7.82 30.64
CA ARG A 17 -16.10 7.69 29.19
C ARG A 17 -14.83 8.44 28.82
N ARG A 18 -13.73 7.70 28.62
CA ARG A 18 -12.51 8.22 28.02
C ARG A 18 -12.84 8.74 26.61
N PRO A 19 -12.38 9.95 26.24
CA PRO A 19 -12.53 10.41 24.88
C PRO A 19 -11.75 9.47 23.97
N LEU A 20 -12.42 8.95 22.94
CA LEU A 20 -11.79 8.21 21.86
C LEU A 20 -10.65 9.04 21.31
N HIS A 21 -9.45 8.46 21.31
CA HIS A 21 -8.27 9.07 20.70
C HIS A 21 -8.61 9.37 19.24
N HIS A 22 -8.68 10.65 18.92
CA HIS A 22 -8.80 11.10 17.54
C HIS A 22 -7.51 10.67 16.85
N GLN A 23 -7.55 9.59 16.06
CA GLN A 23 -6.51 9.36 15.08
C GLN A 23 -6.45 10.64 14.26
N SER A 24 -5.31 11.32 14.34
CA SER A 24 -5.03 12.46 13.48
C SER A 24 -5.08 11.91 12.06
N THR A 25 -6.16 12.21 11.35
CA THR A 25 -6.30 11.91 9.93
C THR A 25 -5.19 12.70 9.25
N ARG A 26 -4.02 12.07 9.08
CA ARG A 26 -2.93 12.62 8.28
C ARG A 26 -3.52 12.90 6.91
N HIS A 27 -3.72 14.18 6.60
CA HIS A 27 -4.35 14.59 5.36
C HIS A 27 -3.41 14.28 4.20
N ILE A 28 -3.62 13.14 3.54
CA ILE A 28 -2.88 12.77 2.33
C ILE A 28 -3.24 13.78 1.25
N GLN A 29 -2.24 14.50 0.75
CA GLN A 29 -2.43 15.43 -0.34
C GLN A 29 -2.76 14.66 -1.63
N THR A 30 -3.77 15.12 -2.35
CA THR A 30 -4.19 14.55 -3.64
C THR A 30 -4.13 15.64 -4.70
N ALA A 31 -3.82 15.26 -5.93
CA ALA A 31 -3.91 16.11 -7.11
C ALA A 31 -4.97 15.59 -8.08
N ASN A 32 -5.58 16.48 -8.86
CA ASN A 32 -6.53 16.05 -9.88
C ASN A 32 -5.81 15.25 -10.98
N VAL A 33 -6.34 14.07 -11.32
CA VAL A 33 -5.76 13.19 -12.33
C VAL A 33 -6.47 13.45 -13.65
N THR A 34 -5.76 14.04 -14.62
CA THR A 34 -6.34 14.28 -15.96
C THR A 34 -6.11 13.09 -16.89
N ASP A 35 -6.90 13.00 -17.95
CA ASP A 35 -6.66 11.99 -19.00
C ASP A 35 -5.32 12.19 -19.71
N VAL A 36 -4.83 13.43 -19.77
CA VAL A 36 -3.50 13.76 -20.30
C VAL A 36 -2.40 13.18 -19.41
N ASP A 37 -2.54 13.28 -18.08
CA ASP A 37 -1.57 12.71 -17.14
C ASP A 37 -1.51 11.19 -17.27
N ILE A 38 -2.67 10.53 -17.34
CA ILE A 38 -2.75 9.08 -17.50
C ILE A 38 -2.11 8.67 -18.82
N ALA A 39 -2.45 9.33 -19.94
CA ALA A 39 -1.89 9.00 -21.25
C ALA A 39 -0.37 9.20 -21.30
N ARG A 40 0.13 10.30 -20.72
CA ARG A 40 1.58 10.60 -20.66
C ARG A 40 2.35 9.58 -19.81
N LEU A 41 1.80 9.16 -18.68
CA LEU A 41 2.45 8.19 -17.80
C LEU A 41 2.34 6.75 -18.34
N ALA A 42 1.21 6.41 -18.95
CA ALA A 42 0.98 5.09 -19.56
C ALA A 42 1.76 4.90 -20.88
N SER A 43 2.22 5.97 -21.53
CA SER A 43 3.10 5.84 -22.70
C SER A 43 4.56 5.56 -22.34
N GLN A 44 4.95 5.74 -21.07
CA GLN A 44 6.30 5.46 -20.62
C GLN A 44 6.57 3.94 -20.59
N PRO A 45 7.79 3.51 -20.95
CA PRO A 45 8.18 2.11 -20.85
C PRO A 45 8.23 1.68 -19.38
N LEU A 46 7.67 0.50 -19.09
CA LEU A 46 7.73 -0.07 -17.75
C LEU A 46 9.09 -0.75 -17.53
N HIS A 47 9.83 -0.29 -16.51
CA HIS A 47 11.07 -0.93 -16.09
C HIS A 47 10.81 -2.37 -15.58
N PRO A 48 11.42 -3.42 -16.16
CA PRO A 48 11.35 -4.76 -15.60
C PRO A 48 12.11 -4.80 -14.26
N LEU A 49 11.43 -5.20 -13.18
CA LEU A 49 12.05 -5.25 -11.86
C LEU A 49 12.99 -6.45 -11.77
N THR A 50 14.27 -6.20 -11.50
CA THR A 50 15.28 -7.24 -11.31
C THR A 50 15.64 -7.43 -9.83
N LEU A 51 16.26 -8.56 -9.48
CA LEU A 51 16.80 -8.75 -8.13
C LEU A 51 17.90 -7.74 -7.80
N ALA A 52 18.69 -7.33 -8.80
CA ALA A 52 19.71 -6.29 -8.64
C ALA A 52 19.09 -4.95 -8.22
N ASP A 53 17.93 -4.59 -8.76
CA ASP A 53 17.21 -3.37 -8.38
C ASP A 53 16.77 -3.37 -6.91
N LEU A 54 16.43 -4.54 -6.37
CA LEU A 54 16.01 -4.71 -4.98
C LEU A 54 17.20 -4.64 -4.02
N CYS A 55 18.33 -5.25 -4.41
CA CYS A 55 19.54 -5.34 -3.60
C CYS A 55 20.43 -4.08 -3.65
N LYS A 56 20.25 -3.17 -4.62
CA LYS A 56 21.16 -2.04 -4.83
C LYS A 56 21.29 -1.06 -3.65
N HIS A 57 20.28 -0.99 -2.79
CA HIS A 57 20.30 -0.07 -1.64
C HIS A 57 21.12 -0.62 -0.47
N GLY A 58 21.51 -1.90 -0.49
CA GLY A 58 22.32 -2.52 0.55
C GLY A 58 21.51 -3.01 1.75
N HIS A 59 22.23 -3.29 2.84
CA HIS A 59 21.65 -3.82 4.07
C HIS A 59 21.32 -2.68 5.05
N PRO A 60 20.13 -2.69 5.68
CA PRO A 60 19.81 -1.77 6.76
C PRO A 60 20.78 -1.89 7.95
N PRO A 61 20.98 -0.83 8.75
CA PRO A 61 20.34 0.49 8.61
C PRO A 61 20.95 1.27 7.44
N LEU A 62 20.09 1.85 6.62
CA LEU A 62 20.49 2.68 5.49
C LEU A 62 20.90 4.08 5.95
N SER A 63 21.83 4.69 5.21
CA SER A 63 22.07 6.13 5.33
C SER A 63 20.86 6.92 4.82
N GLU A 64 20.72 8.17 5.28
CA GLU A 64 19.69 9.10 4.79
C GLU A 64 19.68 9.17 3.26
N GLN A 65 20.85 9.30 2.63
CA GLN A 65 20.96 9.35 1.17
C GLN A 65 20.47 8.06 0.50
N ALA A 66 20.72 6.89 1.10
CA ALA A 66 20.25 5.62 0.57
C ALA A 66 18.73 5.45 0.70
N LEU A 67 18.11 5.96 1.78
CA LEU A 67 16.65 6.03 1.92
C LEU A 67 16.02 6.95 0.88
N LEU A 68 16.58 8.15 0.69
CA LEU A 68 16.13 9.08 -0.34
C LEU A 68 16.25 8.46 -1.74
N ASN A 69 17.33 7.73 -2.01
CA ASN A 69 17.50 7.01 -3.28
C ASN A 69 16.46 5.90 -3.46
N SER A 70 16.13 5.16 -2.39
CA SER A 70 15.06 4.16 -2.39
C SER A 70 13.70 4.79 -2.67
N ALA A 71 13.37 5.88 -2.00
CA ALA A 71 12.11 6.61 -2.20
C ALA A 71 11.97 7.12 -3.63
N ASN A 72 13.01 7.77 -4.17
CA ASN A 72 13.01 8.28 -5.54
C ASN A 72 12.99 7.15 -6.59
N PHE A 73 13.59 5.99 -6.31
CA PHE A 73 13.48 4.83 -7.17
C PHE A 73 12.06 4.26 -7.21
N THR A 74 11.39 4.18 -6.06
CA THR A 74 9.97 3.80 -6.00
C THR A 74 9.12 4.80 -6.78
N LEU A 75 9.34 6.10 -6.57
CA LEU A 75 8.62 7.18 -7.23
C LEU A 75 8.83 7.22 -8.75
N SER A 76 10.00 6.80 -9.26
CA SER A 76 10.24 6.75 -10.70
C SER A 76 9.48 5.63 -11.41
N LEU A 77 8.96 4.65 -10.68
CA LEU A 77 8.32 3.46 -11.25
C LEU A 77 6.80 3.44 -11.04
N LEU A 78 6.32 3.77 -9.84
CA LEU A 78 4.93 3.55 -9.46
C LEU A 78 3.91 4.38 -10.29
N PRO A 79 4.11 5.68 -10.55
CA PRO A 79 3.15 6.48 -11.32
C PRO A 79 2.85 5.89 -12.70
N ALA A 80 3.89 5.50 -13.45
CA ALA A 80 3.74 4.86 -14.75
C ALA A 80 2.98 3.52 -14.62
N ARG A 81 3.35 2.69 -13.64
CA ARG A 81 2.67 1.40 -13.39
C ARG A 81 1.18 1.57 -13.08
N LEU A 82 0.81 2.55 -12.25
CA LEU A 82 -0.59 2.83 -11.96
C LEU A 82 -1.34 3.35 -13.19
N ALA A 83 -0.74 4.26 -13.96
CA ALA A 83 -1.35 4.78 -15.18
C ALA A 83 -1.61 3.66 -16.22
N HIS A 84 -0.65 2.75 -16.41
CA HIS A 84 -0.83 1.54 -17.21
C HIS A 84 -2.02 0.72 -16.72
N ARG A 85 -2.19 0.54 -15.40
CA ARG A 85 -3.33 -0.19 -14.85
C ARG A 85 -4.67 0.48 -15.11
N ILE A 86 -4.73 1.81 -14.97
CA ILE A 86 -5.92 2.60 -15.32
C ILE A 86 -6.26 2.40 -16.80
N GLN A 87 -5.26 2.47 -17.68
CA GLN A 87 -5.46 2.28 -19.11
C GLN A 87 -5.94 0.87 -19.47
N SER A 88 -5.36 -0.18 -18.86
CA SER A 88 -5.82 -1.56 -19.06
C SER A 88 -7.27 -1.76 -18.62
N LEU A 89 -7.70 -1.13 -17.53
CA LEU A 89 -9.10 -1.19 -17.09
C LEU A 89 -10.02 -0.48 -18.09
N ARG A 90 -9.59 0.68 -18.60
CA ARG A 90 -10.34 1.46 -19.60
C ARG A 90 -10.44 0.78 -20.97
N SER A 91 -9.53 -0.15 -21.29
CA SER A 91 -9.57 -0.91 -22.55
C SER A 91 -10.52 -2.11 -22.54
N LEU A 92 -11.14 -2.43 -21.39
CA LEU A 92 -12.18 -3.45 -21.33
C LEU A 92 -13.48 -2.94 -21.99
N PRO A 93 -14.38 -3.84 -22.44
CA PRO A 93 -15.69 -3.43 -22.94
C PRO A 93 -16.42 -2.56 -21.91
N TYR A 94 -17.05 -1.46 -22.34
CA TYR A 94 -17.67 -0.48 -21.45
C TYR A 94 -18.62 -1.12 -20.42
N ILE A 95 -19.42 -2.10 -20.85
CA ILE A 95 -20.36 -2.82 -19.96
C ILE A 95 -19.66 -3.60 -18.84
N VAL A 96 -18.42 -4.06 -19.08
CA VAL A 96 -17.59 -4.71 -18.05
C VAL A 96 -17.02 -3.67 -17.09
N VAL A 97 -16.56 -2.52 -17.61
CA VAL A 97 -16.04 -1.41 -16.78
C VAL A 97 -17.13 -0.80 -15.90
N ALA A 98 -18.36 -0.72 -16.41
CA ALA A 98 -19.52 -0.22 -15.69
C ALA A 98 -19.96 -1.13 -14.51
N ASN A 99 -19.46 -2.37 -14.43
CA ASN A 99 -19.71 -3.22 -13.27
C ASN A 99 -19.18 -2.54 -11.99
N PRO A 100 -19.96 -2.49 -10.88
CA PRO A 100 -19.55 -1.79 -9.67
C PRO A 100 -18.21 -2.25 -9.08
N ASN A 101 -17.89 -3.55 -9.17
CA ASN A 101 -16.64 -4.09 -8.66
C ASN A 101 -15.44 -3.66 -9.52
N VAL A 102 -15.59 -3.68 -10.85
CA VAL A 102 -14.54 -3.23 -11.78
C VAL A 102 -14.33 -1.72 -11.68
N SER A 103 -15.42 -0.95 -11.65
CA SER A 103 -15.40 0.51 -11.48
C SER A 103 -14.78 0.94 -10.15
N LYS A 104 -15.04 0.20 -9.06
CA LYS A 104 -14.39 0.41 -7.77
C LYS A 104 -12.87 0.27 -7.87
N ILE A 105 -12.40 -0.76 -8.56
CA ILE A 105 -10.95 -0.96 -8.74
C ILE A 105 -10.34 0.12 -9.62
N HIS A 106 -11.02 0.53 -10.69
CA HIS A 106 -10.62 1.69 -11.49
C HIS A 106 -10.49 2.96 -10.63
N SER A 107 -11.49 3.24 -9.79
CA SER A 107 -11.49 4.39 -8.87
C SER A 107 -10.34 4.33 -7.87
N ASN A 108 -10.04 3.14 -7.31
CA ASN A 108 -8.90 2.94 -6.43
C ASN A 108 -7.57 3.25 -7.13
N TYR A 109 -7.39 2.84 -8.39
CA TYR A 109 -6.17 3.17 -9.14
C TYR A 109 -6.06 4.67 -9.44
N VAL A 110 -7.16 5.32 -9.82
CA VAL A 110 -7.18 6.78 -10.02
C VAL A 110 -6.84 7.50 -8.71
N HIS A 111 -7.41 7.05 -7.59
CA HIS A 111 -7.10 7.61 -6.27
C HIS A 111 -5.62 7.42 -5.91
N SER A 112 -5.06 6.22 -6.05
CA SER A 112 -3.64 6.00 -5.77
C SER A 112 -2.71 6.80 -6.69
N LEU A 113 -3.10 7.05 -7.94
CA LEU A 113 -2.34 7.95 -8.80
C LEU A 113 -2.47 9.40 -8.33
N SER A 114 -3.67 9.83 -7.92
CA SER A 114 -3.92 11.18 -7.39
C SER A 114 -3.08 11.51 -6.16
N THR A 115 -2.82 10.53 -5.28
CA THR A 115 -1.97 10.71 -4.09
C THR A 115 -0.49 10.73 -4.42
N LEU A 116 -0.08 10.09 -5.52
CA LEU A 116 1.31 10.05 -5.99
C LEU A 116 1.72 11.25 -6.83
N LEU A 117 0.80 11.86 -7.58
CA LEU A 117 1.11 12.99 -8.47
C LEU A 117 1.81 14.17 -7.77
N PRO A 118 1.43 14.60 -6.54
CA PRO A 118 2.16 15.65 -5.82
C PRO A 118 3.64 15.34 -5.60
N TYR A 119 4.00 14.06 -5.50
CA TYR A 119 5.37 13.61 -5.41
C TYR A 119 6.00 13.48 -6.80
N ALA A 120 5.27 13.00 -7.81
CA ALA A 120 5.81 12.76 -9.16
C ALA A 120 6.35 14.02 -9.85
N SER A 121 5.90 15.21 -9.44
CA SER A 121 6.39 16.50 -9.96
C SER A 121 7.68 17.00 -9.30
N ARG A 122 8.18 16.33 -8.26
CA ARG A 122 9.37 16.76 -7.49
C ARG A 122 10.23 15.59 -7.05
N ARG A 123 11.49 15.87 -6.75
CA ARG A 123 12.38 14.89 -6.11
C ARG A 123 12.13 14.87 -4.60
N ILE A 124 12.24 13.69 -3.99
CA ILE A 124 12.25 13.55 -2.52
C ILE A 124 13.67 13.84 -2.05
N GLU A 125 13.86 14.95 -1.33
CA GLU A 125 15.19 15.46 -0.94
C GLU A 125 15.38 15.51 0.58
N THR A 126 14.31 15.39 1.37
CA THR A 126 14.37 15.50 2.83
C THR A 126 13.83 14.25 3.50
N LEU A 127 14.34 13.89 4.68
CA LEU A 127 13.78 12.78 5.49
C LEU A 127 12.31 12.99 5.83
N LYS A 128 11.88 14.24 6.04
CA LYS A 128 10.48 14.56 6.29
C LYS A 128 9.59 14.17 5.10
N ASP A 129 10.03 14.48 3.88
CA ASP A 129 9.33 14.08 2.67
C ASP A 129 9.34 12.57 2.47
N GLU A 130 10.45 11.91 2.79
CA GLU A 130 10.57 10.46 2.73
C GLU A 130 9.59 9.77 3.70
N ILE A 131 9.50 10.22 4.96
CA ILE A 131 8.53 9.71 5.94
C ILE A 131 7.09 9.87 5.44
N ALA A 132 6.78 11.03 4.86
CA ALA A 132 5.45 11.31 4.31
C ALA A 132 5.16 10.40 3.10
N PHE A 133 6.15 10.20 2.22
CA PHE A 133 6.05 9.32 1.08
C PHE A 133 5.86 7.85 1.50
N THR A 134 6.60 7.37 2.52
CA THR A 134 6.44 6.02 3.07
C THR A 134 5.02 5.78 3.58
N ALA A 135 4.40 6.78 4.23
CA ALA A 135 3.00 6.69 4.64
C ALA A 135 2.04 6.57 3.44
N VAL A 136 2.29 7.29 2.35
CA VAL A 136 1.53 7.15 1.09
C VAL A 136 1.73 5.77 0.47
N MET A 137 2.92 5.20 0.56
CA MET A 137 3.20 3.84 0.06
C MET A 137 2.44 2.78 0.86
N ALA A 138 2.39 2.92 2.18
CA ALA A 138 1.62 2.01 3.03
C ALA A 138 0.12 2.06 2.69
N ASP A 139 -0.43 3.27 2.52
CA ASP A 139 -1.84 3.45 2.11
C ASP A 139 -2.14 2.86 0.72
N LEU A 140 -1.22 3.04 -0.23
CA LEU A 140 -1.33 2.44 -1.56
C LEU A 140 -1.35 0.91 -1.48
N VAL A 141 -0.42 0.30 -0.75
CA VAL A 141 -0.38 -1.16 -0.58
C VAL A 141 -1.68 -1.66 0.04
N GLN A 142 -2.18 -0.98 1.07
CA GLN A 142 -3.42 -1.32 1.76
C GLN A 142 -4.66 -1.21 0.86
N THR A 143 -4.79 -0.11 0.12
CA THR A 143 -5.91 0.16 -0.81
C THR A 143 -6.07 -0.95 -1.85
N HIS A 144 -4.97 -1.59 -2.25
CA HIS A 144 -4.94 -2.63 -3.28
C HIS A 144 -4.88 -4.07 -2.73
N ASN A 145 -5.11 -4.29 -1.43
CA ASN A 145 -5.08 -5.64 -0.83
C ASN A 145 -6.10 -6.59 -1.47
N ASN A 146 -7.34 -6.14 -1.66
CA ASN A 146 -8.46 -6.97 -2.12
C ASN A 146 -8.73 -6.86 -3.63
N THR A 147 -7.81 -6.29 -4.40
CA THR A 147 -8.05 -6.00 -5.83
C THR A 147 -8.40 -7.24 -6.64
N ILE A 148 -7.74 -8.38 -6.39
CA ILE A 148 -7.97 -9.62 -7.16
C ILE A 148 -9.33 -10.22 -6.88
N SER A 149 -9.75 -10.31 -5.62
CA SER A 149 -11.04 -10.88 -5.25
C SER A 149 -12.20 -10.01 -5.76
N ILE A 150 -12.07 -8.68 -5.66
CA ILE A 150 -13.06 -7.74 -6.18
C ILE A 150 -13.13 -7.81 -7.73
N LEU A 151 -12.00 -7.82 -8.43
CA LEU A 151 -11.98 -7.96 -9.89
C LEU A 151 -12.59 -9.28 -10.35
N ALA A 152 -12.21 -10.40 -9.73
CA ALA A 152 -12.76 -11.72 -10.05
C ALA A 152 -14.28 -11.75 -9.90
N ARG A 153 -14.81 -11.12 -8.83
CA ARG A 153 -16.25 -10.96 -8.64
C ARG A 153 -16.89 -10.14 -9.76
N GLY A 154 -16.29 -9.02 -10.16
CA GLY A 154 -16.78 -8.18 -11.25
C GLY A 154 -16.81 -8.90 -12.60
N PHE A 155 -15.76 -9.67 -12.93
CA PHE A 155 -15.75 -10.48 -14.16
C PHE A 155 -16.75 -11.62 -14.13
N LEU A 156 -16.98 -12.24 -12.97
CA LEU A 156 -18.01 -13.27 -12.84
C LEU A 156 -19.42 -12.72 -13.13
N GLU A 157 -19.70 -11.51 -12.65
CA GLU A 157 -20.97 -10.79 -12.89
C GLU A 157 -21.10 -10.34 -14.35
N ALA A 158 -19.99 -9.94 -14.98
CA ALA A 158 -19.95 -9.49 -16.38
C ALA A 158 -19.66 -10.61 -17.39
N ARG A 159 -19.65 -11.89 -16.99
CA ARG A 159 -19.21 -13.04 -17.82
C ARG A 159 -19.95 -13.24 -19.14
N LYS A 160 -21.13 -12.63 -19.30
CA LYS A 160 -21.91 -12.65 -20.55
C LYS A 160 -21.36 -11.69 -21.61
N TYR A 161 -20.48 -10.76 -21.21
CA TYR A 161 -20.03 -9.63 -22.03
C TYR A 161 -18.52 -9.66 -22.30
N ILE A 162 -17.82 -10.71 -21.86
CA ILE A 162 -16.39 -10.89 -22.05
C ILE A 162 -16.09 -12.38 -22.11
N THR A 163 -15.17 -12.79 -22.98
CA THR A 163 -14.82 -14.20 -23.11
C THR A 163 -13.96 -14.69 -21.94
N ALA A 164 -14.02 -15.98 -21.63
CA ALA A 164 -13.17 -16.57 -20.59
C ALA A 164 -11.67 -16.36 -20.87
N LEU A 165 -11.26 -16.42 -22.14
CA LEU A 165 -9.88 -16.18 -22.55
C LEU A 165 -9.42 -14.75 -22.23
N GLU A 166 -10.26 -13.75 -22.53
CA GLU A 166 -9.95 -12.35 -22.23
C GLU A 166 -9.90 -12.08 -20.72
N VAL A 167 -10.79 -12.70 -19.95
CA VAL A 167 -10.78 -12.62 -18.48
C VAL A 167 -9.48 -13.18 -17.92
N THR A 168 -9.09 -14.40 -18.33
CA THR A 168 -7.85 -15.04 -17.88
C THR A 168 -6.63 -14.19 -18.22
N ARG A 169 -6.51 -13.76 -19.48
CA ARG A 169 -5.41 -12.88 -19.92
C ARG A 169 -5.33 -11.61 -19.08
N PHE A 170 -6.47 -10.94 -18.87
CA PHE A 170 -6.51 -9.71 -18.09
C PHE A 170 -6.11 -9.94 -16.63
N LEU A 171 -6.63 -10.99 -15.98
CA LEU A 171 -6.33 -11.30 -14.59
C LEU A 171 -4.85 -11.68 -14.42
N ASP A 172 -4.25 -12.43 -15.35
CA ASP A 172 -2.82 -12.78 -15.30
C ASP A 172 -1.92 -11.55 -15.42
N GLU A 173 -2.20 -10.67 -16.38
CA GLU A 173 -1.49 -9.40 -16.53
C GLU A 173 -1.67 -8.51 -15.30
N HIS A 174 -2.88 -8.48 -14.74
CA HIS A 174 -3.20 -7.73 -13.54
C HIS A 174 -2.45 -8.25 -12.32
N LEU A 175 -2.44 -9.57 -12.11
CA LEU A 175 -1.72 -10.23 -11.04
C LEU A 175 -0.23 -9.92 -11.10
N ARG A 176 0.39 -10.11 -12.27
CA ARG A 176 1.83 -9.84 -12.46
C ARG A 176 2.17 -8.37 -12.20
N ALA A 177 1.39 -7.44 -12.76
CA ALA A 177 1.60 -6.01 -12.57
C ALA A 177 1.44 -5.60 -11.09
N ARG A 178 0.44 -6.16 -10.40
CA ARG A 178 0.20 -5.89 -8.97
C ARG A 178 1.31 -6.44 -8.10
N ILE A 179 1.76 -7.67 -8.31
CA ILE A 179 2.87 -8.28 -7.56
C ILE A 179 4.12 -7.40 -7.69
N GLY A 180 4.49 -7.02 -8.93
CA GLY A 180 5.67 -6.17 -9.15
C GLY A 180 5.56 -4.79 -8.49
N THR A 181 4.40 -4.14 -8.61
CA THR A 181 4.18 -2.81 -8.01
C THR A 181 4.20 -2.88 -6.48
N ARG A 182 3.54 -3.90 -5.91
CA ARG A 182 3.51 -4.13 -4.46
C ARG A 182 4.90 -4.42 -3.91
N LEU A 183 5.68 -5.26 -4.57
CA LEU A 183 7.03 -5.60 -4.16
C LEU A 183 7.94 -4.36 -4.08
N ILE A 184 7.83 -3.42 -5.01
CA ILE A 184 8.61 -2.17 -5.00
C ILE A 184 8.20 -1.28 -3.82
N ALA A 185 6.89 -1.11 -3.62
CA ALA A 185 6.36 -0.30 -2.53
C ALA A 185 6.72 -0.89 -1.17
N GLU A 186 6.49 -2.18 -0.98
CA GLU A 186 6.85 -2.92 0.22
C GLU A 186 8.37 -2.82 0.46
N GLN A 187 9.23 -3.11 -0.52
CA GLN A 187 10.68 -2.99 -0.32
C GLN A 187 11.10 -1.63 0.24
N HIS A 188 10.53 -0.52 -0.25
CA HIS A 188 10.82 0.79 0.31
C HIS A 188 10.34 0.93 1.77
N ILE A 189 9.11 0.50 2.06
CA ILE A 189 8.55 0.47 3.42
C ILE A 189 9.46 -0.35 4.36
N ALA A 190 9.95 -1.50 3.90
CA ALA A 190 10.90 -2.36 4.62
C ALA A 190 12.14 -1.59 5.03
N LEU A 191 12.81 -1.00 4.03
CA LEU A 191 14.07 -0.33 4.20
C LEU A 191 13.93 0.86 5.13
N HIS A 192 12.82 1.61 5.03
CA HIS A 192 12.49 2.68 5.95
C HIS A 192 12.41 2.19 7.41
N PHE A 193 11.56 1.21 7.69
CA PHE A 193 11.37 0.72 9.07
C PHE A 193 12.61 0.06 9.65
N SER A 194 13.40 -0.66 8.84
CA SER A 194 14.65 -1.28 9.27
C SER A 194 15.81 -0.28 9.45
N SER A 195 15.66 0.97 9.00
CA SER A 195 16.68 2.02 9.13
C SER A 195 16.35 3.07 10.17
N GLN A 196 15.13 3.04 10.71
CA GLN A 196 14.77 3.84 11.88
C GLN A 196 15.61 3.37 13.08
N PRO A 197 16.18 4.29 13.89
CA PRO A 197 16.83 3.88 15.12
C PRO A 197 15.79 3.16 15.97
N HIS A 198 16.01 1.85 16.21
CA HIS A 198 15.21 1.10 17.18
C HIS A 198 15.24 1.91 18.47
N ASN A 199 14.10 2.43 18.91
CA ASN A 199 14.00 2.94 20.27
C ASN A 199 14.32 1.73 21.15
N PRO A 200 15.50 1.67 21.81
CA PRO A 200 15.76 0.55 22.70
C PRO A 200 14.66 0.65 23.75
N LEU A 201 13.83 -0.39 23.85
CA LEU A 201 12.92 -0.54 24.97
C LEU A 201 13.75 -0.25 26.21
N HIS A 202 13.45 0.88 26.86
CA HIS A 202 14.17 1.34 28.02
C HIS A 202 14.37 0.14 28.95
N SER A 203 15.62 -0.14 29.27
CA SER A 203 16.04 -0.97 30.38
C SER A 203 15.55 -0.35 31.69
N SER A 204 14.25 -0.44 31.97
CA SER A 204 13.66 -0.11 33.27
C SER A 204 12.27 -0.71 33.40
N ALA A 205 12.22 -1.94 33.92
CA ALA A 205 11.07 -2.64 34.52
C ALA A 205 9.79 -2.83 33.66
N PRO A 206 9.05 -3.94 33.83
CA PRO A 206 7.91 -4.25 32.97
C PRO A 206 6.69 -3.41 33.36
N PRO A 207 6.05 -2.65 32.44
CA PRO A 207 4.67 -2.24 32.63
C PRO A 207 3.76 -3.40 32.20
N LYS A 208 2.88 -3.83 33.10
CA LYS A 208 1.80 -4.76 32.78
C LYS A 208 0.85 -4.12 31.75
N ASN A 209 0.49 -4.92 30.75
CA ASN A 209 -0.58 -4.73 29.77
C ASN A 209 -0.36 -3.64 28.71
N LEU A 210 0.40 -3.99 27.68
CA LEU A 210 0.26 -3.41 26.35
C LEU A 210 0.30 -4.57 25.35
N GLU A 211 -0.81 -4.76 24.64
CA GLU A 211 -0.91 -5.71 23.53
C GLU A 211 0.14 -5.34 22.48
N VAL A 212 1.03 -6.30 22.20
CA VAL A 212 2.05 -6.19 21.17
C VAL A 212 1.32 -6.27 19.82
N GLU A 213 1.13 -5.14 19.14
CA GLU A 213 0.94 -5.20 17.70
C GLU A 213 2.25 -5.68 17.08
N GLU A 214 2.30 -6.97 16.75
CA GLU A 214 3.36 -7.55 15.94
C GLU A 214 3.42 -6.80 14.61
N SER A 215 4.42 -5.93 14.45
CA SER A 215 4.79 -5.41 13.14
C SER A 215 5.33 -6.57 12.30
N SER A 216 4.42 -7.31 11.68
CA SER A 216 4.69 -8.37 10.70
C SER A 216 5.14 -7.74 9.38
N TYR A 217 6.35 -7.18 9.40
CA TYR A 217 7.01 -6.72 8.19
C TYR A 217 8.01 -7.80 7.76
N ILE A 218 7.54 -8.78 6.97
CA ILE A 218 8.36 -9.82 6.35
C ILE A 218 8.65 -9.36 4.92
N GLY A 219 9.83 -8.80 4.67
CA GLY A 219 10.14 -8.29 3.33
C GLY A 219 11.55 -7.76 3.12
N VAL A 220 12.57 -8.29 3.80
CA VAL A 220 13.97 -7.98 3.45
C VAL A 220 14.52 -9.15 2.64
N ILE A 221 14.68 -8.95 1.33
CA ILE A 221 15.40 -9.92 0.49
C ILE A 221 16.89 -9.72 0.72
N VAL A 222 17.49 -10.64 1.49
CA VAL A 222 18.93 -10.66 1.80
C VAL A 222 19.65 -11.55 0.78
N ASN A 223 20.73 -11.05 0.18
CA ASN A 223 21.67 -11.91 -0.56
C ASN A 223 22.91 -12.14 0.30
N ALA A 224 22.98 -13.28 0.97
CA ALA A 224 24.14 -13.67 1.76
C ALA A 224 25.25 -14.22 0.85
N LEU A 225 26.09 -13.33 0.33
CA LEU A 225 27.36 -13.71 -0.30
C LEU A 225 28.52 -12.93 0.34
N THR A 226 28.75 -13.14 1.63
CA THR A 226 30.04 -12.82 2.25
C THR A 226 31.04 -13.92 1.89
N ARG A 227 31.91 -13.64 0.92
CA ARG A 227 33.15 -14.42 0.74
C ARG A 227 33.97 -14.30 2.03
N LYS A 228 34.32 -15.44 2.64
CA LYS A 228 35.33 -15.52 3.70
C LYS A 228 36.67 -14.98 3.17
N PRO A 229 37.39 -14.11 3.91
CA PRO A 229 38.81 -13.92 3.67
C PRO A 229 39.58 -15.17 4.12
N ALA A 230 40.65 -15.48 3.39
CA ALA A 230 41.60 -16.56 3.66
C ALA A 230 42.44 -16.30 4.92
#